data_AF-A0A0Q5H5J3-F1
#
_entry.id   AF-A0A0Q5H5J3-F1
#
_cell.length_a   1.000
_cell.length_b   1.000
_cell.length_c   1.000
_cell.angle_alpha   90.00
_cell.angle_beta   90.00
_cell.angle_gamma   90.00
#
_symmetry.space_group_name_H-M   'P 1'
#
loop_
_entity.id
_entity.type
_entity.pdbx_description
1 polymer ?
#
loop_
_entity_poly.entity_id
_entity_poly.type
_entity_poly.pdbx_seq_one_letter_code
_entity_poly.pdbx_strand_id
1 'polypeptide(L)'
;MKYISMRSSSSYARLKLMAYYLQRLTTSRRLRHAATLTTIACLRALRGRAASSGGLSESVVALRETGYLPLGRLLSGQQCDEILAHMRSKRIKATRGSGESFTVDAVPPGTSTGDHELEHVVNCLHIMELANHPALLALAASYIGYTPTITLLGMRWSFPDDRPDVDVQGFHRDSEAGSVKLMVYLTEVDMDAGPHHYVPGTHRDRMPLRMQRYADADIARLHGAGIVVTGAAGTAFLIDTKGIHKGMPLAGRARLLLGIQYSLLPCLVYEYEPVAYRGAAAVDPYVNRLMVAAGPLIDEAYDEDCTTAQV
;
A
#
# COMPACT_ATOMS: atom_id res chain seq x y z
N MET A 1 -11.91 -0.51 -3.23
CA MET A 1 -11.32 -0.23 -4.56
C MET A 1 -11.91 -1.19 -5.57
N LYS A 2 -12.26 -0.70 -6.76
CA LYS A 2 -12.77 -1.52 -7.88
C LYS A 2 -11.93 -1.27 -9.13
N TYR A 3 -11.77 -2.29 -9.97
CA TYR A 3 -11.08 -2.15 -11.25
C TYR A 3 -11.96 -1.40 -12.26
N ILE A 4 -11.35 -0.47 -13.00
CA ILE A 4 -12.01 0.23 -14.10
C ILE A 4 -12.17 -0.72 -15.30
N SER A 5 -13.37 -0.75 -15.91
CA SER A 5 -13.71 -1.64 -17.04
C SER A 5 -13.97 -0.87 -18.34
N MET A 6 -13.20 -1.13 -19.39
CA MET A 6 -13.37 -0.45 -20.69
C MET A 6 -14.78 -0.51 -21.29
N ARG A 7 -15.57 -1.54 -20.96
CA ARG A 7 -16.90 -1.75 -21.54
C ARG A 7 -18.02 -0.96 -20.85
N SER A 8 -17.81 -0.55 -19.60
CA SER A 8 -18.82 0.15 -18.78
C SER A 8 -18.36 1.53 -18.30
N SER A 9 -17.17 1.96 -18.71
CA SER A 9 -16.50 3.15 -18.18
C SER A 9 -16.83 4.43 -18.94
N SER A 10 -17.06 5.51 -18.20
CA SER A 10 -17.21 6.88 -18.71
C SER A 10 -16.01 7.36 -19.54
N SER A 11 -16.15 8.48 -20.26
CA SER A 11 -15.04 9.13 -20.97
C SER A 11 -13.85 9.42 -20.05
N TYR A 12 -14.12 9.85 -18.82
CA TYR A 12 -13.12 10.07 -17.78
C TYR A 12 -12.38 8.77 -17.41
N ALA A 13 -13.10 7.66 -17.22
CA ALA A 13 -12.51 6.37 -16.89
C ALA A 13 -11.68 5.79 -18.06
N ARG A 14 -12.07 6.04 -19.32
CA ARG A 14 -11.23 5.71 -20.49
C ARG A 14 -9.94 6.54 -20.53
N LEU A 15 -10.01 7.83 -20.20
CA LEU A 15 -8.82 8.69 -20.12
C LEU A 15 -7.84 8.21 -19.03
N LYS A 16 -8.36 7.81 -17.86
CA LYS A 16 -7.57 7.17 -16.79
C LYS A 16 -6.88 5.91 -17.28
N LEU A 17 -7.59 5.01 -17.98
CA LEU A 17 -6.99 3.80 -18.53
C LEU A 17 -5.92 4.09 -19.59
N MET A 18 -6.15 5.08 -20.46
CA MET A 18 -5.13 5.51 -21.43
C MET A 18 -3.87 6.01 -20.70
N ALA A 19 -4.04 6.87 -19.70
CA ALA A 19 -2.93 7.34 -18.87
C ALA A 19 -2.23 6.18 -18.13
N TYR A 20 -2.99 5.20 -17.63
CA TYR A 20 -2.47 3.97 -17.03
C TYR A 20 -1.60 3.15 -18.00
N TYR A 21 -1.97 3.03 -19.27
CA TYR A 21 -1.15 2.32 -20.25
C TYR A 21 0.04 3.16 -20.73
N LEU A 22 -0.12 4.48 -20.87
CA LEU A 22 0.96 5.39 -21.25
C LEU A 22 2.09 5.40 -20.22
N GLN A 23 1.79 5.42 -18.91
CA GLN A 23 2.82 5.37 -17.87
C GLN A 23 3.69 4.10 -17.98
N ARG A 24 3.15 2.99 -18.50
CA ARG A 24 3.89 1.72 -18.64
C ARG A 24 4.94 1.75 -19.74
N LEU A 25 4.93 2.78 -20.60
CA LEU A 25 5.98 3.01 -21.58
C LEU A 25 7.28 3.49 -20.90
N THR A 26 7.23 3.94 -19.65
CA THR A 26 8.41 4.35 -18.86
C THR A 26 9.21 3.14 -18.35
N THR A 27 9.77 2.36 -19.27
CA THR A 27 10.42 1.07 -18.94
C THR A 27 11.84 1.21 -18.39
N SER A 28 12.60 2.23 -18.79
CA SER A 28 13.98 2.42 -18.32
C SER A 28 14.03 3.26 -17.04
N ARG A 29 15.03 3.03 -16.19
CA ARG A 29 15.23 3.82 -14.95
C ARG A 29 15.30 5.32 -15.22
N ARG A 30 16.00 5.73 -16.28
CA ARG A 30 16.14 7.15 -16.67
C ARG A 30 14.80 7.76 -17.07
N LEU A 31 14.00 7.06 -17.88
CA LEU A 31 12.68 7.52 -18.28
C LEU A 31 11.72 7.63 -17.09
N ARG A 32 11.71 6.63 -16.20
CA ARG A 32 10.92 6.68 -14.95
C ARG A 32 11.30 7.88 -14.09
N HIS A 33 12.60 8.12 -13.93
CA HIS A 33 13.09 9.22 -13.13
C HIS A 33 12.69 10.57 -13.73
N ALA A 34 12.89 10.76 -15.05
CA ALA A 34 12.46 11.97 -15.74
C ALA A 34 10.95 12.20 -15.62
N ALA A 35 10.13 11.16 -15.85
CA ALA A 35 8.68 11.24 -15.69
C ALA A 35 8.28 11.64 -14.26
N THR A 36 8.92 11.05 -13.25
CA THR A 36 8.70 11.39 -11.83
C THR A 36 9.01 12.86 -11.55
N LEU A 37 10.17 13.36 -12.01
CA LEU A 37 10.55 14.77 -11.83
C LEU A 37 9.56 15.72 -12.52
N THR A 38 9.12 15.40 -13.74
CA THR A 38 8.10 16.18 -14.45
C THR A 38 6.79 16.19 -13.68
N THR A 39 6.31 15.05 -13.20
CA THR A 39 5.10 14.96 -12.38
C THR A 39 5.21 15.80 -11.11
N ILE A 40 6.35 15.73 -10.41
CA ILE A 40 6.60 16.55 -9.21
C ILE A 40 6.57 18.04 -9.54
N ALA A 41 7.19 18.46 -10.65
CA ALA A 41 7.17 19.85 -11.10
C ALA A 41 5.74 20.34 -11.37
N CYS A 42 4.93 19.53 -12.06
CA CYS A 42 3.51 19.83 -12.30
C CYS A 42 2.72 19.91 -10.99
N LEU A 43 2.91 18.98 -10.06
CA LEU A 43 2.24 18.99 -8.76
C LEU A 43 2.61 20.25 -7.96
N ARG A 44 3.89 20.65 -7.97
CA ARG A 44 4.33 21.90 -7.31
C ARG A 44 3.68 23.13 -7.91
N ALA A 45 3.54 23.19 -9.24
CA ALA A 45 2.87 24.30 -9.91
C ALA A 45 1.37 24.35 -9.60
N LEU A 46 0.70 23.20 -9.51
CA LEU A 46 -0.75 23.11 -9.30
C LEU A 46 -1.19 23.18 -7.82
N ARG A 47 -0.33 22.74 -6.89
CA ARG A 47 -0.72 22.50 -5.48
C ARG A 47 0.26 23.09 -4.46
N GLY A 48 1.32 23.77 -4.90
CA GLY A 48 2.32 24.39 -4.03
C GLY A 48 3.45 23.46 -3.59
N ARG A 49 4.33 23.95 -2.71
CA ARG A 49 5.50 23.20 -2.22
C ARG A 49 5.05 22.12 -1.22
N ALA A 50 5.58 20.90 -1.41
CA ALA A 50 5.39 19.78 -0.48
C ALA A 50 6.10 20.00 0.86
N ALA A 51 5.78 19.13 1.83
CA ALA A 51 6.48 19.05 3.11
C ALA A 51 8.00 18.94 2.88
N SER A 52 8.78 19.76 3.60
CA SER A 52 10.23 19.73 3.54
C SER A 52 10.74 18.40 4.11
N SER A 53 11.26 17.55 3.25
CA SER A 53 12.16 16.49 3.72
C SER A 53 13.48 17.16 4.12
N GLY A 54 13.92 16.93 5.35
CA GLY A 54 15.30 17.24 5.74
C GLY A 54 16.31 16.46 4.87
N GLY A 55 17.60 16.59 5.17
CA GLY A 55 18.66 15.89 4.44
C GLY A 55 18.40 14.38 4.27
N LEU A 56 18.99 13.79 3.22
CA LEU A 56 18.83 12.36 2.91
C LEU A 56 19.29 11.51 4.10
N SER A 57 18.35 10.83 4.76
CA SER A 57 18.69 9.86 5.81
C SER A 57 19.30 8.59 5.20
N GLU A 58 20.10 7.88 5.98
CA GLU A 58 20.69 6.59 5.60
C GLU A 58 19.61 5.60 5.13
N SER A 59 18.44 5.60 5.77
CA SER A 59 17.29 4.78 5.38
C SER A 59 16.83 5.05 3.94
N VAL A 60 16.79 6.32 3.51
CA VAL A 60 16.39 6.68 2.15
C VAL A 60 17.45 6.25 1.14
N VAL A 61 18.73 6.39 1.50
CA VAL A 61 19.84 5.93 0.65
C VAL A 61 19.76 4.41 0.46
N ALA A 62 19.65 3.65 1.55
CA ALA A 62 19.52 2.21 1.53
C ALA A 62 18.31 1.74 0.70
N LEU A 63 17.15 2.38 0.88
CA LEU A 63 15.94 2.07 0.10
C LEU A 63 16.10 2.39 -1.39
N ARG A 64 16.80 3.47 -1.75
CA ARG A 64 17.09 3.80 -3.16
C ARG A 64 18.07 2.81 -3.80
N GLU A 65 19.01 2.30 -3.03
CA GLU A 65 20.01 1.35 -3.51
C GLU A 65 19.43 -0.05 -3.70
N THR A 66 18.72 -0.55 -2.69
CA THR A 66 18.29 -1.95 -2.60
C THR A 66 16.81 -2.14 -2.89
N GLY A 67 15.97 -1.12 -2.76
CA GLY A 67 14.52 -1.23 -2.90
C GLY A 67 13.85 -1.91 -1.70
N TYR A 68 14.62 -2.25 -0.66
CA TYR A 68 14.15 -2.88 0.57
C TYR A 68 14.68 -2.13 1.79
N LEU A 69 13.87 -1.99 2.82
CA LEU A 69 14.29 -1.39 4.08
C LEU A 69 13.62 -2.13 5.25
N PRO A 70 14.38 -2.85 6.10
CA PRO A 70 13.84 -3.43 7.31
C PRO A 70 13.57 -2.31 8.33
N LEU A 71 12.43 -2.38 9.02
CA LEU A 71 12.02 -1.38 10.02
C LEU A 71 11.90 -1.97 11.43
N GLY A 72 12.26 -3.25 11.60
CA GLY A 72 12.12 -3.95 12.88
C GLY A 72 10.64 -4.15 13.22
N ARG A 73 10.28 -3.98 14.51
CA ARG A 73 8.90 -4.09 14.97
C ARG A 73 8.30 -2.71 15.15
N LEU A 74 7.37 -2.32 14.28
CA LEU A 74 6.67 -1.03 14.37
C LEU A 74 5.38 -1.09 15.20
N LEU A 75 4.87 -2.30 15.46
CA LEU A 75 3.77 -2.53 16.38
C LEU A 75 4.26 -3.44 17.51
N SER A 76 3.86 -3.11 18.75
CA SER A 76 4.10 -3.97 19.89
C SER A 76 3.24 -5.24 19.83
N GLY A 77 3.57 -6.25 20.64
CA GLY A 77 2.74 -7.46 20.74
C GLY A 77 1.31 -7.12 21.18
N GLN A 78 1.19 -6.25 22.18
CA GLN A 78 -0.10 -5.75 22.66
C GLN A 78 -0.89 -5.03 21.56
N GLN A 79 -0.26 -4.15 20.77
CA GLN A 79 -0.95 -3.47 19.67
C GLN A 79 -1.45 -4.47 18.62
N CYS A 80 -0.65 -5.50 18.30
CA CYS A 80 -1.09 -6.57 17.40
C CYS A 80 -2.28 -7.35 17.97
N ASP A 81 -2.25 -7.71 19.25
CA ASP A 81 -3.35 -8.41 19.92
C ASP A 81 -4.65 -7.58 19.93
N GLU A 82 -4.54 -6.27 20.20
CA GLU A 82 -5.66 -5.33 20.16
C GLU A 82 -6.23 -5.18 18.73
N ILE A 83 -5.37 -5.12 17.70
CA ILE A 83 -5.80 -5.13 16.30
C ILE A 83 -6.55 -6.44 15.99
N LEU A 84 -5.99 -7.59 16.35
CA LEU A 84 -6.62 -8.89 16.10
C LEU A 84 -7.97 -9.01 16.81
N ALA A 85 -8.04 -8.59 18.07
CA ALA A 85 -9.30 -8.56 18.84
C ALA A 85 -10.34 -7.64 18.18
N HIS A 86 -9.94 -6.43 17.75
CA HIS A 86 -10.82 -5.51 17.05
C HIS A 86 -11.33 -6.08 15.71
N MET A 87 -10.48 -6.81 14.99
CA MET A 87 -10.77 -7.35 13.66
C MET A 87 -11.49 -8.70 13.68
N ARG A 88 -11.52 -9.39 14.81
CA ARG A 88 -12.04 -10.77 14.90
C ARG A 88 -13.48 -10.93 14.38
N SER A 89 -14.36 -10.01 14.76
CA SER A 89 -15.79 -10.01 14.35
C SER A 89 -16.07 -9.27 13.04
N LYS A 90 -15.03 -8.73 12.40
CA LYS A 90 -15.13 -7.88 11.22
C LYS A 90 -15.21 -8.73 9.96
N ARG A 91 -15.95 -8.24 8.96
CA ARG A 91 -16.13 -8.94 7.69
C ARG A 91 -14.80 -9.01 6.93
N ILE A 92 -14.53 -10.18 6.40
CA ILE A 92 -13.47 -10.50 5.47
C ILE A 92 -14.14 -10.92 4.17
N LYS A 93 -13.76 -10.30 3.06
CA LYS A 93 -14.23 -10.67 1.73
C LYS A 93 -13.23 -11.64 1.11
N ALA A 94 -13.69 -12.85 0.76
CA ALA A 94 -12.87 -13.79 0.01
C ALA A 94 -12.41 -13.16 -1.32
N THR A 95 -11.10 -13.06 -1.54
CA THR A 95 -10.54 -12.60 -2.82
C THR A 95 -10.41 -13.74 -3.83
N ARG A 96 -10.33 -14.97 -3.34
CA ARG A 96 -10.47 -16.21 -4.12
C ARG A 96 -11.36 -17.19 -3.34
N GLY A 97 -12.41 -17.70 -3.98
CA GLY A 97 -13.45 -18.54 -3.35
C GLY A 97 -14.85 -18.16 -3.84
N SER A 98 -15.88 -18.44 -3.02
CA SER A 98 -17.30 -18.14 -3.32
C SER A 98 -17.61 -16.64 -3.46
N GLY A 99 -16.68 -15.76 -3.07
CA GLY A 99 -16.91 -14.31 -2.96
C GLY A 99 -17.76 -13.93 -1.74
N GLU A 100 -18.07 -14.91 -0.88
CA GLU A 100 -18.80 -14.71 0.36
C GLU A 100 -17.96 -13.93 1.37
N SER A 101 -18.67 -13.24 2.26
CA SER A 101 -18.05 -12.60 3.41
C SER A 101 -18.08 -13.54 4.60
N PHE A 102 -16.99 -13.57 5.35
CA PHE A 102 -16.82 -14.41 6.53
C PHE A 102 -16.10 -13.63 7.65
N THR A 103 -15.96 -14.24 8.81
CA THR A 103 -15.10 -13.76 9.90
C THR A 103 -13.93 -14.73 10.10
N VAL A 104 -12.86 -14.29 10.76
CA VAL A 104 -11.67 -15.14 10.93
C VAL A 104 -11.97 -16.44 11.71
N ASP A 105 -13.02 -16.45 12.54
CA ASP A 105 -13.45 -17.64 13.29
C ASP A 105 -14.29 -18.62 12.44
N ALA A 106 -14.75 -18.21 11.26
CA ALA A 106 -15.66 -18.97 10.40
C ALA A 106 -15.21 -18.95 8.93
N VAL A 107 -13.94 -19.30 8.68
CA VAL A 107 -13.34 -19.32 7.34
C VAL A 107 -13.97 -20.46 6.50
N PRO A 108 -14.60 -20.16 5.35
CA PRO A 108 -15.17 -21.21 4.50
C PRO A 108 -14.10 -22.15 3.94
N PRO A 109 -14.38 -23.46 3.81
CA PRO A 109 -13.45 -24.41 3.20
C PRO A 109 -13.00 -23.98 1.80
N GLY A 110 -11.70 -24.14 1.51
CA GLY A 110 -11.13 -23.76 0.22
C GLY A 110 -10.94 -22.25 0.02
N THR A 111 -11.01 -21.45 1.08
CA THR A 111 -10.60 -20.04 1.06
C THR A 111 -9.08 -19.98 1.21
N SER A 112 -8.38 -19.47 0.20
CA SER A 112 -6.92 -19.25 0.26
C SER A 112 -6.57 -17.85 0.74
N THR A 113 -7.38 -16.84 0.38
CA THR A 113 -7.13 -15.44 0.73
C THR A 113 -8.42 -14.68 0.97
N GLY A 114 -8.35 -13.68 1.85
CA GLY A 114 -9.44 -12.76 2.09
C GLY A 114 -8.95 -11.42 2.64
N ASP A 115 -9.65 -10.35 2.32
CA ASP A 115 -9.30 -9.00 2.72
C ASP A 115 -10.36 -8.41 3.65
N HIS A 116 -9.93 -7.74 4.72
CA HIS A 116 -10.85 -6.90 5.49
C HIS A 116 -11.34 -5.73 4.65
N GLU A 117 -12.62 -5.38 4.83
CA GLU A 117 -13.21 -4.22 4.16
C GLU A 117 -12.55 -2.90 4.63
N LEU A 118 -12.39 -1.95 3.70
CA LEU A 118 -11.67 -0.69 3.96
C LEU A 118 -12.24 0.09 5.16
N GLU A 119 -13.56 0.13 5.34
CA GLU A 119 -14.20 0.79 6.50
C GLU A 119 -13.67 0.26 7.82
N HIS A 120 -13.36 -1.03 7.89
CA HIS A 120 -12.93 -1.67 9.13
C HIS A 120 -11.45 -1.35 9.38
N VAL A 121 -10.63 -1.33 8.32
CA VAL A 121 -9.20 -0.97 8.39
C VAL A 121 -9.01 0.50 8.74
N VAL A 122 -9.75 1.41 8.09
CA VAL A 122 -9.70 2.87 8.35
C VAL A 122 -10.18 3.21 9.76
N ASN A 123 -11.08 2.42 10.35
CA ASN A 123 -11.56 2.68 11.71
C ASN A 123 -10.81 1.87 12.78
N CYS A 124 -9.63 1.34 12.46
CA CYS A 124 -8.74 0.71 13.42
C CYS A 124 -7.66 1.69 13.87
N LEU A 125 -7.65 2.01 15.17
CA LEU A 125 -6.80 3.03 15.78
C LEU A 125 -5.32 2.85 15.44
N HIS A 126 -4.73 1.72 15.85
CA HIS A 126 -3.30 1.43 15.65
C HIS A 126 -2.88 1.44 14.18
N ILE A 127 -3.78 1.03 13.28
CA ILE A 127 -3.50 1.01 11.84
C ILE A 127 -3.46 2.44 11.28
N MET A 128 -4.41 3.29 11.67
CA MET A 128 -4.45 4.68 11.19
C MET A 128 -3.33 5.53 11.79
N GLU A 129 -2.99 5.33 13.06
CA GLU A 129 -1.82 5.96 13.69
C GLU A 129 -0.54 5.57 12.96
N LEU A 130 -0.36 4.29 12.65
CA LEU A 130 0.81 3.82 11.90
C LEU A 130 0.83 4.37 10.46
N ALA A 131 -0.29 4.33 9.74
CA ALA A 131 -0.42 4.82 8.37
C ALA A 131 -0.08 6.32 8.23
N ASN A 132 -0.31 7.08 9.30
CA ASN A 132 -0.10 8.53 9.34
C ASN A 132 1.08 8.93 10.24
N HIS A 133 1.90 7.97 10.69
CA HIS A 133 3.00 8.27 11.59
C HIS A 133 3.99 9.25 10.92
N PRO A 134 4.33 10.40 11.56
CA PRO A 134 5.13 11.45 10.91
C PRO A 134 6.45 10.96 10.33
N ALA A 135 7.15 10.04 11.02
CA ALA A 135 8.41 9.48 10.53
C ALA A 135 8.23 8.64 9.24
N LEU A 136 7.12 7.91 9.11
CA LEU A 136 6.84 7.10 7.92
C LEU A 136 6.44 7.99 6.74
N LEU A 137 5.61 9.01 6.99
CA LEU A 137 5.25 10.00 5.97
C LEU A 137 6.47 10.79 5.49
N ALA A 138 7.36 11.19 6.41
CA ALA A 138 8.61 11.87 6.07
C ALA A 138 9.56 10.97 5.26
N LEU A 139 9.69 9.69 5.63
CA LEU A 139 10.48 8.70 4.91
C LEU A 139 9.94 8.49 3.49
N ALA A 140 8.62 8.28 3.35
CA ALA A 140 7.96 8.13 2.06
C ALA A 140 8.09 9.40 1.20
N ALA A 141 7.89 10.59 1.79
CA ALA A 141 8.05 11.87 1.10
C ALA A 141 9.48 12.08 0.60
N SER A 142 10.49 11.72 1.39
CA SER A 142 11.90 11.81 1.03
C SER A 142 12.28 10.83 -0.10
N TYR A 143 11.69 9.63 -0.08
CA TYR A 143 11.90 8.65 -1.15
C TYR A 143 11.23 9.09 -2.46
N ILE A 144 9.97 9.54 -2.40
CA ILE A 144 9.14 9.92 -3.55
C ILE A 144 9.55 11.28 -4.11
N GLY A 145 9.99 12.23 -3.27
CA GLY A 145 10.32 13.61 -3.62
C GLY A 145 9.17 14.61 -3.52
N TYR A 146 8.03 14.20 -2.96
CA TYR A 146 6.82 15.02 -2.76
C TYR A 146 5.95 14.41 -1.64
N THR A 147 4.98 15.17 -1.11
CA THR A 147 4.02 14.66 -0.13
C THR A 147 3.31 13.41 -0.69
N PRO A 148 3.35 12.27 0.01
CA PRO A 148 2.75 11.03 -0.49
C PRO A 148 1.22 11.06 -0.42
N THR A 149 0.59 10.15 -1.15
CA THR A 149 -0.81 9.77 -0.99
C THR A 149 -0.87 8.30 -0.63
N ILE A 150 -1.70 7.94 0.33
CA ILE A 150 -1.99 6.53 0.61
C ILE A 150 -2.89 6.01 -0.51
N THR A 151 -2.35 5.13 -1.36
CA THR A 151 -3.05 4.53 -2.51
C THR A 151 -3.55 3.12 -2.25
N LEU A 152 -3.10 2.49 -1.17
CA LEU A 152 -3.61 1.22 -0.67
C LEU A 152 -3.46 1.21 0.85
N LEU A 153 -4.55 0.85 1.53
CA LEU A 153 -4.57 0.54 2.95
C LEU A 153 -5.44 -0.71 3.10
N GLY A 154 -4.82 -1.84 3.43
CA GLY A 154 -5.54 -3.11 3.41
C GLY A 154 -4.90 -4.16 4.31
N MET A 155 -5.74 -5.04 4.83
CA MET A 155 -5.34 -6.18 5.66
C MET A 155 -5.78 -7.47 4.99
N ARG A 156 -4.80 -8.31 4.65
CA ARG A 156 -5.02 -9.56 3.93
C ARG A 156 -4.71 -10.75 4.83
N TRP A 157 -5.69 -11.61 4.98
CA TRP A 157 -5.49 -12.98 5.42
C TRP A 157 -5.03 -13.85 4.25
N SER A 158 -4.03 -14.69 4.52
CA SER A 158 -3.67 -15.84 3.71
C SER A 158 -3.84 -17.09 4.57
N PHE A 159 -4.51 -18.10 4.05
CA PHE A 159 -4.76 -19.37 4.72
C PHE A 159 -4.06 -20.51 3.97
N PRO A 160 -3.62 -21.59 4.65
CA PRO A 160 -3.15 -22.79 3.99
C PRO A 160 -4.25 -23.36 3.08
N ASP A 161 -3.92 -23.56 1.81
CA ASP A 161 -4.75 -24.23 0.81
C ASP A 161 -3.79 -25.07 -0.05
N ASP A 162 -4.19 -26.31 -0.38
CA ASP A 162 -3.39 -27.22 -1.21
C ASP A 162 -3.25 -26.71 -2.66
N ARG A 163 -4.02 -25.69 -3.04
CA ARG A 163 -3.96 -25.06 -4.36
C ARG A 163 -3.00 -23.86 -4.35
N PRO A 164 -1.92 -23.88 -5.15
CA PRO A 164 -0.98 -22.76 -5.22
C PRO A 164 -1.67 -21.51 -5.76
N ASP A 165 -1.51 -20.39 -5.06
CA ASP A 165 -1.93 -19.07 -5.55
C ASP A 165 -0.85 -18.47 -6.45
N VAL A 166 -0.85 -18.92 -7.71
CA VAL A 166 0.11 -18.50 -8.73
C VAL A 166 0.20 -16.97 -8.90
N ASP A 167 -0.85 -16.23 -8.51
CA ASP A 167 -0.91 -14.78 -8.73
C ASP A 167 -0.17 -13.92 -7.71
N VAL A 168 0.03 -14.38 -6.48
CA VAL A 168 0.84 -13.65 -5.49
C VAL A 168 2.04 -14.46 -5.03
N GLN A 169 2.03 -15.77 -5.29
CA GLN A 169 3.11 -16.68 -4.93
C GLN A 169 4.16 -16.86 -6.03
N GLY A 170 3.87 -16.45 -7.27
CA GLY A 170 4.89 -16.30 -8.31
C GLY A 170 5.59 -14.95 -8.22
N PHE A 171 6.91 -14.92 -8.45
CA PHE A 171 7.66 -13.66 -8.53
C PHE A 171 7.06 -12.71 -9.57
N HIS A 172 6.86 -11.46 -9.17
CA HIS A 172 6.27 -10.41 -10.00
C HIS A 172 6.75 -9.03 -9.58
N ARG A 173 6.28 -8.01 -10.31
CA ARG A 173 6.41 -6.59 -9.98
C ARG A 173 5.01 -6.00 -9.95
N ASP A 174 4.76 -5.04 -9.06
CA ASP A 174 3.51 -4.30 -9.09
C ASP A 174 3.47 -3.38 -10.32
N SER A 175 2.27 -3.08 -10.78
CA SER A 175 2.04 -2.27 -11.99
C SER A 175 2.04 -0.76 -11.73
N GLU A 176 2.19 -0.32 -10.48
CA GLU A 176 2.01 1.07 -10.08
C GLU A 176 3.26 1.94 -10.30
N ALA A 177 3.05 3.17 -10.78
CA ALA A 177 4.14 4.11 -11.00
C ALA A 177 4.57 4.75 -9.67
N GLY A 178 5.79 4.43 -9.22
CA GLY A 178 6.50 5.24 -8.23
C GLY A 178 5.89 5.23 -6.83
N SER A 179 5.98 4.09 -6.14
CA SER A 179 5.46 3.93 -4.79
C SER A 179 6.41 3.15 -3.87
N VAL A 180 6.18 3.29 -2.57
CA VAL A 180 6.74 2.41 -1.55
C VAL A 180 5.59 1.78 -0.77
N LYS A 181 5.72 0.50 -0.44
CA LYS A 181 4.72 -0.26 0.29
C LYS A 181 5.31 -0.72 1.62
N LEU A 182 4.72 -0.23 2.71
CA LEU A 182 4.96 -0.73 4.05
C LEU A 182 4.17 -2.03 4.21
N MET A 183 4.87 -3.05 4.65
CA MET A 183 4.36 -4.38 4.92
C MET A 183 4.55 -4.65 6.40
N VAL A 184 3.50 -5.03 7.12
CA VAL A 184 3.57 -5.34 8.55
C VAL A 184 2.87 -6.66 8.82
N TYR A 185 3.59 -7.60 9.43
CA TYR A 185 2.99 -8.86 9.89
C TYR A 185 2.19 -8.60 11.16
N LEU A 186 0.90 -8.93 11.14
CA LEU A 186 0.01 -8.82 12.30
C LEU A 186 -0.11 -10.15 13.07
N THR A 187 0.42 -11.22 12.48
CA THR A 187 0.67 -12.52 13.11
C THR A 187 2.16 -12.83 13.06
N GLU A 188 2.63 -13.82 13.82
CA GLU A 188 3.97 -14.38 13.60
C GLU A 188 4.08 -14.99 12.19
N VAL A 189 5.26 -14.82 11.57
CA VAL A 189 5.57 -15.35 10.25
C VAL A 189 6.92 -16.04 10.27
N ASP A 190 6.88 -17.36 10.27
CA ASP A 190 8.01 -18.25 10.00
C ASP A 190 7.99 -18.68 8.52
N MET A 191 8.77 -19.71 8.17
CA MET A 191 8.78 -20.25 6.81
C MET A 191 7.47 -20.96 6.42
N ASP A 192 6.71 -21.47 7.39
CA ASP A 192 5.47 -22.21 7.18
C ASP A 192 4.25 -21.29 7.03
N ALA A 193 4.37 -20.04 7.46
CA ALA A 193 3.40 -18.97 7.29
C ALA A 193 3.54 -18.19 5.95
N GLY A 194 4.39 -18.70 5.04
CA GLY A 194 4.56 -18.17 3.68
C GLY A 194 5.16 -16.77 3.64
N PRO A 195 6.40 -16.57 4.12
CA PRO A 195 7.03 -15.24 4.29
C PRO A 195 7.14 -14.45 2.98
N HIS A 196 7.34 -13.14 3.10
CA HIS A 196 7.55 -12.31 1.92
C HIS A 196 8.98 -12.49 1.40
N HIS A 197 9.14 -12.54 0.08
CA HIS A 197 10.42 -12.72 -0.58
C HIS A 197 10.65 -11.58 -1.56
N TYR A 198 11.66 -10.77 -1.32
CA TYR A 198 12.03 -9.61 -2.13
C TYR A 198 13.40 -9.82 -2.80
N VAL A 199 13.61 -9.28 -4.01
CA VAL A 199 14.90 -9.37 -4.72
C VAL A 199 15.56 -7.99 -4.78
N PRO A 200 16.58 -7.72 -3.95
CA PRO A 200 17.21 -6.39 -3.86
C PRO A 200 17.76 -5.85 -5.18
N GLY A 201 17.65 -4.54 -5.38
CA GLY A 201 18.19 -3.81 -6.53
C GLY A 201 17.33 -3.89 -7.79
N THR A 202 16.41 -4.85 -7.88
CA THR A 202 15.63 -5.12 -9.11
C THR A 202 14.56 -4.08 -9.43
N HIS A 203 14.25 -3.16 -8.51
CA HIS A 203 13.42 -1.97 -8.76
C HIS A 203 14.10 -0.96 -9.71
N ARG A 204 15.43 -1.05 -9.85
CA ARG A 204 16.24 -0.24 -10.76
C ARG A 204 16.36 -0.84 -12.16
N ASP A 205 15.98 -2.10 -12.33
CA ASP A 205 16.04 -2.77 -13.61
C ASP A 205 15.10 -2.12 -14.64
N ARG A 206 15.33 -2.48 -15.90
CA ARG A 206 14.37 -2.17 -16.95
C ARG A 206 13.08 -2.96 -16.70
N MET A 207 11.96 -2.26 -16.62
CA MET A 207 10.66 -2.88 -16.42
C MET A 207 10.11 -3.42 -17.74
N PRO A 208 9.40 -4.56 -17.74
CA PRO A 208 8.70 -5.05 -18.91
C PRO A 208 7.50 -4.14 -19.25
N LEU A 209 7.16 -4.06 -20.54
CA LEU A 209 5.96 -3.35 -20.99
C LEU A 209 4.67 -4.01 -20.50
N ARG A 210 4.69 -5.35 -20.37
CA ARG A 210 3.56 -6.17 -19.91
C ARG A 210 3.85 -6.75 -18.53
N MET A 211 2.80 -7.07 -17.78
CA MET A 211 2.97 -7.74 -16.49
C MET A 211 3.48 -9.14 -16.81
N GLN A 212 4.50 -9.59 -16.09
CA GLN A 212 5.10 -10.90 -16.31
C GLN A 212 5.43 -11.54 -14.98
N ARG A 213 5.42 -12.87 -14.97
CA ARG A 213 5.91 -13.70 -13.88
C ARG A 213 7.34 -14.09 -14.16
N TYR A 214 8.10 -14.33 -13.11
CA TYR A 214 9.46 -14.81 -13.20
C TYR A 214 9.54 -16.18 -12.53
N ALA A 215 10.19 -17.13 -13.18
CA ALA A 215 10.44 -18.43 -12.59
C ALA A 215 11.47 -18.30 -11.47
N ASP A 216 11.27 -19.04 -10.38
CA ASP A 216 12.19 -19.08 -9.23
C ASP A 216 13.63 -19.40 -9.65
N ALA A 217 13.81 -20.37 -10.55
CA ALA A 217 15.12 -20.75 -11.06
C ALA A 217 15.83 -19.60 -11.81
N ASP A 218 15.07 -18.78 -12.55
CA ASP A 218 15.62 -17.62 -13.25
C ASP A 218 16.02 -16.51 -12.28
N ILE A 219 15.19 -16.24 -11.27
CA ILE A 219 15.51 -15.26 -10.23
C ILE A 219 16.74 -15.69 -9.45
N ALA A 220 16.82 -16.94 -9.01
CA ALA A 220 17.97 -17.47 -8.29
C ALA A 220 19.25 -17.37 -9.12
N ARG A 221 19.18 -17.70 -10.42
CA ARG A 221 20.32 -17.64 -11.34
C ARG A 221 20.78 -16.19 -11.61
N LEU A 222 19.85 -15.25 -11.80
CA LEU A 222 20.17 -13.88 -12.22
C LEU A 222 20.47 -12.93 -11.06
N HIS A 223 19.87 -13.17 -9.89
CA HIS A 223 19.87 -12.24 -8.77
C HIS A 223 20.26 -12.88 -7.42
N GLY A 224 20.44 -14.20 -7.36
CA GLY A 224 20.72 -14.93 -6.12
C GLY A 224 19.49 -15.15 -5.24
N ALA A 225 19.73 -15.42 -3.95
CA ALA A 225 18.70 -15.91 -3.02
C ALA A 225 17.64 -14.87 -2.60
N GLY A 226 17.85 -13.57 -2.85
CA GLY A 226 16.95 -12.51 -2.38
C GLY A 226 16.88 -12.41 -0.84
N ILE A 227 15.88 -11.68 -0.33
CA ILE A 227 15.59 -11.49 1.09
C ILE A 227 14.25 -12.14 1.42
N VAL A 228 14.27 -13.13 2.30
CA VAL A 228 13.07 -13.74 2.89
C VAL A 228 12.83 -13.09 4.25
N VAL A 229 11.64 -12.57 4.48
CA VAL A 229 11.30 -11.84 5.71
C VAL A 229 10.45 -12.71 6.61
N THR A 230 11.03 -13.15 7.72
CA THR A 230 10.33 -13.80 8.84
C THR A 230 10.37 -12.88 10.07
N GLY A 231 9.51 -13.14 11.04
CA GLY A 231 9.54 -12.45 12.32
C GLY A 231 8.24 -12.54 13.10
N ALA A 232 8.30 -12.10 14.35
CA ALA A 232 7.14 -12.00 15.23
C ALA A 232 6.11 -10.97 14.73
N ALA A 233 4.91 -11.01 15.29
CA ALA A 233 3.89 -9.99 15.06
C ALA A 233 4.44 -8.57 15.35
N GLY A 234 4.11 -7.65 14.45
CA GLY A 234 4.58 -6.27 14.39
C GLY A 234 5.83 -6.07 13.54
N THR A 235 6.49 -7.14 13.08
CA THR A 235 7.61 -7.05 12.13
C THR A 235 7.20 -6.32 10.87
N ALA A 236 7.97 -5.29 10.49
CA ALA A 236 7.65 -4.37 9.42
C ALA A 236 8.85 -4.10 8.51
N PHE A 237 8.56 -3.87 7.23
CA PHE A 237 9.55 -3.57 6.21
C PHE A 237 8.92 -2.75 5.08
N LEU A 238 9.71 -1.90 4.44
CA LEU A 238 9.33 -1.12 3.28
C LEU A 238 9.94 -1.72 2.02
N ILE A 239 9.17 -1.74 0.93
CA ILE A 239 9.64 -2.14 -0.39
C ILE A 239 9.29 -1.08 -1.45
N ASP A 240 10.18 -0.87 -2.42
CA ASP A 240 9.79 -0.32 -3.72
C ASP A 240 9.16 -1.47 -4.52
N THR A 241 7.87 -1.31 -4.83
CA THR A 241 7.04 -2.34 -5.44
C THR A 241 7.39 -2.62 -6.92
N LYS A 242 8.27 -1.81 -7.53
CA LYS A 242 8.88 -2.13 -8.83
C LYS A 242 9.95 -3.22 -8.74
N GLY A 243 10.43 -3.52 -7.53
CA GLY A 243 11.31 -4.66 -7.30
C GLY A 243 10.55 -5.97 -7.45
N ILE A 244 11.27 -7.01 -7.86
CA ILE A 244 10.73 -8.36 -7.98
C ILE A 244 10.46 -8.89 -6.59
N HIS A 245 9.25 -9.41 -6.37
CA HIS A 245 8.84 -9.96 -5.09
C HIS A 245 7.73 -11.01 -5.22
N LYS A 246 7.50 -11.76 -4.15
CA LYS A 246 6.38 -12.71 -3.99
C LYS A 246 6.04 -12.91 -2.52
N GLY A 247 4.86 -13.45 -2.23
CA GLY A 247 4.60 -14.14 -0.96
C GLY A 247 4.90 -15.62 -1.13
N MET A 248 5.67 -16.25 -0.26
CA MET A 248 5.89 -17.69 -0.36
C MET A 248 4.59 -18.47 -0.09
N PRO A 249 4.43 -19.68 -0.66
CA PRO A 249 3.33 -20.56 -0.30
C PRO A 249 3.28 -20.82 1.21
N LEU A 250 2.06 -20.94 1.75
CA LEU A 250 1.82 -21.26 3.15
C LEU A 250 1.80 -22.78 3.29
N ALA A 251 2.52 -23.32 4.27
CA ALA A 251 2.60 -24.76 4.52
C ALA A 251 1.71 -25.23 5.70
N GLY A 252 1.37 -24.34 6.64
CA GLY A 252 0.54 -24.76 7.79
C GLY A 252 -0.04 -23.67 8.67
N ARG A 253 0.37 -22.40 8.53
CA ARG A 253 -0.12 -21.32 9.39
C ARG A 253 -0.74 -20.18 8.59
N ALA A 254 -1.91 -19.74 9.02
CA ALA A 254 -2.53 -18.55 8.48
C ALA A 254 -1.74 -17.29 8.84
N ARG A 255 -1.69 -16.33 7.93
CA ARG A 255 -0.98 -15.07 8.11
C ARG A 255 -1.90 -13.89 7.86
N LEU A 256 -1.89 -12.92 8.77
CA LEU A 256 -2.47 -11.60 8.54
C LEU A 256 -1.37 -10.59 8.24
N LEU A 257 -1.46 -9.96 7.08
CA LEU A 257 -0.52 -8.95 6.61
C LEU A 257 -1.25 -7.62 6.41
N LEU A 258 -0.73 -6.55 7.01
CA LEU A 258 -1.09 -5.18 6.68
C LEU A 258 -0.21 -4.66 5.55
N GLY A 259 -0.83 -4.08 4.53
CA GLY A 259 -0.17 -3.32 3.49
C GLY A 259 -0.60 -1.86 3.53
N ILE A 260 0.37 -0.94 3.52
CA ILE A 260 0.15 0.51 3.37
C ILE A 260 1.03 1.01 2.24
N GLN A 261 0.43 1.56 1.19
CA GLN A 261 1.17 2.00 0.01
C GLN A 261 1.12 3.51 -0.12
N TYR A 262 2.31 4.12 -0.18
CA TYR A 262 2.51 5.54 -0.37
C TYR A 262 2.98 5.78 -1.81
N SER A 263 2.27 6.64 -2.54
CA SER A 263 2.54 6.90 -3.95
C SER A 263 2.44 8.39 -4.27
N LEU A 264 3.09 8.79 -5.36
CA LEU A 264 2.99 10.15 -5.88
C LEU A 264 1.61 10.46 -6.47
N LEU A 265 1.03 9.50 -7.18
CA LEU A 265 -0.26 9.61 -7.88
C LEU A 265 -1.18 8.44 -7.50
N PRO A 266 -2.51 8.61 -7.62
CA PRO A 266 -3.45 7.49 -7.51
C PRO A 266 -3.13 6.39 -8.53
N CYS A 267 -3.43 5.14 -8.18
CA CYS A 267 -3.36 4.06 -9.15
C CYS A 267 -4.50 4.19 -10.16
N LEU A 268 -4.14 4.44 -11.41
CA LEU A 268 -5.08 4.84 -12.47
C LEU A 268 -5.98 3.71 -12.97
N VAL A 269 -5.75 2.46 -12.54
CA VAL A 269 -6.62 1.32 -12.86
C VAL A 269 -7.75 1.15 -11.84
N TYR A 270 -7.72 1.90 -10.73
CA TYR A 270 -8.70 1.80 -9.65
C TYR A 270 -9.67 2.97 -9.63
N GLU A 271 -10.92 2.63 -9.31
CA GLU A 271 -11.90 3.51 -8.71
C GLU A 271 -11.81 3.37 -7.19
N TYR A 272 -11.54 4.51 -6.56
CA TYR A 272 -11.43 4.66 -5.11
C TYR A 272 -12.80 5.01 -4.54
N GLU A 273 -13.18 4.30 -3.49
CA GLU A 273 -14.42 4.52 -2.74
C GLU A 273 -13.99 4.81 -1.30
N PRO A 274 -13.63 6.08 -0.99
CA PRO A 274 -13.19 6.45 0.34
C PRO A 274 -14.34 6.32 1.34
N VAL A 275 -14.02 5.99 2.59
CA VAL A 275 -14.98 5.65 3.64
C VAL A 275 -14.92 6.65 4.79
N ALA A 276 -15.98 6.71 5.61
CA ALA A 276 -16.00 7.56 6.78
C ALA A 276 -14.95 7.10 7.80
N TYR A 277 -14.13 8.05 8.25
CA TYR A 277 -13.20 7.87 9.37
C TYR A 277 -13.85 8.41 10.65
N ARG A 278 -13.88 7.59 11.70
CA ARG A 278 -14.52 7.88 12.99
C ARG A 278 -13.51 7.96 14.14
N GLY A 279 -12.22 7.95 13.84
CA GLY A 279 -11.18 8.08 14.87
C GLY A 279 -11.01 9.53 15.34
N ALA A 280 -10.40 9.69 16.51
CA ALA A 280 -10.24 11.00 17.13
C ALA A 280 -9.08 11.83 16.54
N ALA A 281 -8.09 11.19 15.91
CA ALA A 281 -6.90 11.86 15.42
C ALA A 281 -7.15 12.55 14.07
N ALA A 282 -6.79 13.82 13.94
CA ALA A 282 -6.83 14.49 12.65
C ALA A 282 -5.85 13.80 11.67
N VAL A 283 -6.32 13.51 10.47
CA VAL A 283 -5.50 12.93 9.40
C VAL A 283 -5.38 13.93 8.25
N ASP A 284 -4.20 14.00 7.62
CA ASP A 284 -3.99 14.92 6.50
C ASP A 284 -4.94 14.55 5.33
N PRO A 285 -5.83 15.48 4.91
CA PRO A 285 -6.81 15.20 3.86
C PRO A 285 -6.16 14.89 2.51
N TYR A 286 -5.01 15.49 2.19
CA TYR A 286 -4.30 15.19 0.94
C TYR A 286 -3.72 13.77 0.99
N VAL A 287 -3.03 13.40 2.06
CA VAL A 287 -2.44 12.06 2.23
C VAL A 287 -3.52 10.98 2.16
N ASN A 288 -4.68 11.22 2.79
CA ASN A 288 -5.73 10.22 2.97
C ASN A 288 -6.88 10.31 1.95
N ARG A 289 -6.85 11.23 0.98
CA ARG A 289 -7.97 11.53 0.03
C ARG A 289 -8.54 10.35 -0.76
N LEU A 290 -7.83 9.22 -0.81
CA LEU A 290 -8.27 8.02 -1.52
C LEU A 290 -8.86 6.94 -0.59
N MET A 291 -8.63 7.07 0.72
CA MET A 291 -9.05 6.10 1.74
C MET A 291 -10.15 6.67 2.63
N VAL A 292 -10.06 7.96 2.98
CA VAL A 292 -10.96 8.64 3.92
C VAL A 292 -11.82 9.64 3.15
N ALA A 293 -13.13 9.57 3.36
CA ALA A 293 -14.07 10.51 2.77
C ALA A 293 -13.85 11.89 3.38
N ALA A 294 -13.91 12.95 2.57
CA ALA A 294 -13.96 14.30 3.11
C ALA A 294 -15.21 14.38 4.01
N GLY A 295 -15.04 14.89 5.23
CA GLY A 295 -16.19 15.21 6.08
C GLY A 295 -17.11 16.22 5.37
N PRO A 296 -18.36 16.42 5.84
CA PRO A 296 -19.11 17.58 5.41
C PRO A 296 -18.21 18.82 5.56
N LEU A 297 -18.11 19.63 4.51
CA LEU A 297 -17.56 20.97 4.64
C LEU A 297 -18.38 21.63 5.74
N ILE A 298 -17.78 21.83 6.91
CA ILE A 298 -18.31 22.80 7.84
C ILE A 298 -18.10 24.10 7.07
N ASP A 299 -19.16 24.62 6.47
CA ASP A 299 -19.19 26.04 6.09
C ASP A 299 -18.85 26.75 7.39
N GLU A 300 -17.61 27.27 7.48
CA GLU A 300 -17.31 28.35 8.38
C GLU A 300 -18.19 29.50 7.91
N ALA A 301 -19.42 29.52 8.41
CA ALA A 301 -20.28 30.67 8.37
C ALA A 301 -19.43 31.81 8.95
N TYR A 302 -19.11 32.75 8.08
CA TYR A 302 -18.65 34.08 8.45
C TYR A 302 -19.61 34.60 9.52
N ASP A 303 -19.13 34.64 10.76
CA ASP A 303 -19.77 35.34 11.86
C ASP A 303 -19.50 36.84 11.65
N GLU A 304 -20.17 37.43 10.66
CA GLU A 304 -20.34 38.88 10.57
C GLU A 304 -21.45 39.29 11.54
N ASP A 305 -21.14 39.36 12.83
CA ASP A 305 -21.80 40.31 13.73
C ASP A 305 -21.02 40.48 15.04
N CYS A 306 -19.89 41.20 14.94
CA CYS A 306 -19.30 41.83 16.11
C CYS A 306 -18.67 43.19 15.75
N THR A 307 -19.50 44.15 15.32
CA THR A 307 -19.17 45.57 15.47
C THR A 307 -20.44 46.42 15.44
N THR A 308 -20.92 46.82 16.61
CA THR A 308 -21.25 48.22 16.94
C THR A 308 -21.70 48.33 18.39
N ALA A 309 -20.78 48.75 19.24
CA ALA A 309 -21.09 49.50 20.44
C ALA A 309 -20.38 50.87 20.31
N GLN A 310 -21.03 51.92 20.85
CA GLN A 310 -20.67 53.35 20.86
C GLN A 310 -21.21 54.09 19.63
N VAL A 311 -22.21 54.98 19.73
CA VAL A 311 -22.44 56.07 20.71
C VAL A 311 -23.90 56.13 21.16
#